data_AF-A0A967FJH7-F1
#
_entry.id   AF-A0A967FJH7-F1
#
_cell.length_a   1.000
_cell.length_b   1.000
_cell.length_c   1.000
_cell.angle_alpha   90.00
_cell.angle_beta   90.00
_cell.angle_gamma   90.00
#
_symmetry.space_group_name_H-M   'P 1'
#
loop_
_entity.id
_entity.type
_entity.pdbx_description
1 polymer ?
#
loop_
_entity_poly.entity_id
_entity_poly.type
_entity_poly.pdbx_seq_one_letter_code
_entity_poly.pdbx_strand_id
1 'polypeptide(L)'
;IKRHGKPALCITQIGWVKVRLPGRDEDLTLVVCRLAGNDKPMMLLTNLPVENLKDAKRVLRFYIRRWECEEGIRFLKSQVNLEKIRTFRWSAIRRLVLLAVLVMIYLGWLVEAEPNICDRLVCLSQPLPDNPDFLLYRLLAGLTEAINTCFWLHKDLLRKSLRENP
;
A
#
# COMPACT_ATOMS: atom_id res chain seq x y z
N ILE A 1 16.77 12.76 -1.06
CA ILE A 1 15.39 13.23 -0.76
C ILE A 1 14.78 13.70 -2.08
N LYS A 2 13.91 12.90 -2.71
CA LYS A 2 13.13 13.32 -3.88
C LYS A 2 11.66 13.26 -3.50
N ARG A 3 11.10 14.43 -3.19
CA ARG A 3 9.65 14.69 -3.16
C ARG A 3 9.26 15.17 -4.56
N HIS A 4 8.15 14.67 -5.08
CA HIS A 4 7.50 14.98 -6.36
C HIS A 4 8.11 14.38 -7.64
N GLY A 5 7.23 13.70 -8.40
CA GLY A 5 7.52 13.05 -9.66
C GLY A 5 7.81 11.56 -9.48
N LYS A 6 6.90 10.71 -9.97
CA LYS A 6 7.05 9.24 -9.99
C LYS A 6 8.51 8.87 -10.26
N PRO A 7 9.18 8.04 -9.44
CA PRO A 7 10.42 7.43 -9.86
C PRO A 7 10.07 6.44 -10.98
N ALA A 8 9.95 6.95 -12.21
CA ALA A 8 10.13 6.11 -13.36
C ALA A 8 11.57 5.60 -13.24
N LEU A 9 11.72 4.37 -12.75
CA LEU A 9 13.00 3.70 -12.71
C LEU A 9 13.49 3.64 -14.17
N CYS A 10 14.34 4.59 -14.53
CA CYS A 10 14.89 4.68 -15.86
C CYS A 10 15.99 3.65 -15.94
N ILE A 11 15.61 2.48 -16.44
CA ILE A 11 16.51 1.35 -16.57
C ILE A 11 17.35 1.59 -17.82
N THR A 12 18.65 1.75 -17.63
CA THR A 12 19.60 2.01 -18.72
C THR A 12 20.11 0.71 -19.33
N GLN A 13 20.36 -0.30 -18.49
CA GLN A 13 20.91 -1.59 -18.91
C GLN A 13 20.32 -2.72 -18.06
N ILE A 14 20.06 -3.86 -18.71
CA ILE A 14 19.63 -5.11 -18.08
C ILE A 14 20.47 -6.24 -18.63
N GLY A 15 21.02 -7.07 -17.76
CA GLY A 15 21.65 -8.34 -18.09
C GLY A 15 21.13 -9.44 -17.17
N TRP A 16 21.24 -10.69 -17.61
CA TRP A 16 20.92 -11.85 -16.79
C TRP A 16 21.90 -12.99 -17.07
N VAL A 17 22.17 -13.79 -16.04
CA VAL A 17 23.08 -14.94 -16.13
C VAL A 17 22.61 -16.05 -15.20
N LYS A 18 22.70 -17.30 -15.65
CA LYS A 18 22.44 -18.46 -14.79
C LYS A 18 23.60 -18.61 -13.80
N VAL A 19 23.28 -18.81 -12.53
CA VAL A 19 24.24 -18.91 -11.44
C VAL A 19 23.89 -20.09 -10.54
N ARG A 20 24.92 -20.70 -9.94
CA ARG A 20 24.78 -21.72 -8.90
C ARG A 20 25.44 -21.22 -7.63
N LEU A 21 24.73 -21.31 -6.51
CA LEU A 21 25.27 -20.92 -5.22
C LEU A 21 25.91 -22.13 -4.51
N PRO A 22 27.02 -21.94 -3.78
CA PRO A 22 27.56 -22.98 -2.93
C PRO A 22 26.50 -23.46 -1.92
N GLY A 23 26.29 -24.77 -1.82
CA GLY A 23 25.33 -25.37 -0.88
C GLY A 23 23.87 -25.29 -1.33
N ARG A 24 23.59 -24.97 -2.61
CA ARG A 24 22.26 -25.06 -3.21
C ARG A 24 22.30 -25.81 -4.53
N ASP A 25 21.38 -26.77 -4.68
CA ASP A 25 21.23 -27.57 -5.91
C ASP A 25 20.29 -26.92 -6.93
N GLU A 26 19.56 -25.88 -6.53
CA GLU A 26 18.64 -25.14 -7.38
C GLU A 26 19.39 -24.32 -8.44
N ASP A 27 18.94 -24.40 -9.69
CA ASP A 27 19.42 -23.50 -10.74
C ASP A 27 18.76 -22.12 -10.57
N LEU A 28 19.60 -21.10 -10.36
CA LEU A 28 19.15 -19.73 -10.14
C LEU A 28 19.58 -18.84 -11.31
N THR A 29 18.90 -17.70 -11.46
CA THR A 29 19.30 -16.65 -12.39
C THR A 29 19.56 -15.36 -11.62
N LEU A 30 20.71 -14.75 -11.89
CA LEU A 30 21.05 -13.41 -11.45
C LEU A 30 20.64 -12.41 -12.53
N VAL A 31 19.72 -11.51 -12.21
CA VAL A 31 19.33 -10.38 -13.06
C VAL A 31 20.01 -9.12 -12.53
N VAL A 32 20.77 -8.45 -13.38
CA VAL A 32 21.51 -7.22 -13.05
C VAL A 32 20.91 -6.06 -13.84
N CYS A 33 20.56 -4.99 -13.14
CA CYS A 33 19.92 -3.81 -13.71
C CYS A 33 20.67 -2.54 -13.29
N ARG A 34 21.03 -1.68 -14.25
CA ARG A 34 21.53 -0.32 -13.97
C ARG A 34 20.41 0.70 -14.10
N LEU A 35 20.38 1.62 -13.15
CA LEU A 35 19.39 2.68 -13.05
C LEU A 35 20.07 4.01 -13.35
N ALA A 36 19.43 4.88 -14.14
CA ALA A 36 19.97 6.20 -14.44
C ALA A 36 20.17 6.99 -13.14
N GLY A 37 21.39 7.51 -12.94
CA GLY A 37 21.74 8.28 -11.73
C GLY A 37 22.01 7.44 -10.47
N ASN A 38 22.22 6.12 -10.61
CA ASN A 38 22.70 5.28 -9.52
C ASN A 38 23.93 4.47 -9.96
N ASP A 39 25.05 4.66 -9.27
CA ASP A 39 26.33 4.01 -9.59
C ASP A 39 26.32 2.52 -9.24
N LYS A 40 25.52 2.12 -8.26
CA LYS A 40 25.42 0.71 -7.84
C LYS A 40 24.32 0.00 -8.64
N PRO A 41 24.66 -1.06 -9.41
CA PRO A 41 23.65 -1.85 -10.09
C PRO A 41 22.77 -2.59 -9.07
N MET A 42 21.49 -2.72 -9.38
CA MET A 42 20.58 -3.59 -8.67
C MET A 42 20.81 -5.04 -9.13
N MET A 43 21.02 -5.94 -8.18
CA MET A 43 21.24 -7.36 -8.44
C MET A 43 20.13 -8.17 -7.79
N LEU A 44 19.38 -8.93 -8.60
CA LEU A 44 18.23 -9.71 -8.17
C LEU A 44 18.49 -11.19 -8.46
N LEU A 45 18.47 -12.01 -7.42
CA LEU A 45 18.57 -13.46 -7.57
C LEU A 45 17.16 -14.05 -7.60
N THR A 46 16.87 -14.88 -8.60
CA THR A 46 15.55 -15.49 -8.78
C THR A 46 15.65 -16.96 -9.19
N ASN A 47 14.67 -17.77 -8.79
CA ASN A 47 14.44 -19.12 -9.29
C ASN A 47 13.54 -19.14 -10.53
N LEU A 48 13.07 -17.98 -11.00
CA LEU A 48 12.30 -17.88 -12.24
C LEU A 48 13.24 -18.04 -13.45
N PRO A 49 12.82 -18.79 -14.48
CA PRO A 49 13.60 -18.88 -15.71
C PRO A 49 13.61 -17.52 -16.41
N VAL A 50 14.79 -17.10 -16.87
CA VAL A 50 14.97 -15.87 -17.65
C VAL A 50 15.74 -16.21 -18.92
N GLU A 51 15.02 -16.23 -20.03
CA GLU A 51 15.60 -16.56 -21.34
C GLU A 51 15.74 -15.32 -22.22
N ASN A 52 14.86 -14.34 -22.02
CA ASN A 52 14.80 -13.14 -22.82
C ASN A 52 14.64 -11.87 -21.96
N LEU A 53 14.76 -10.72 -22.62
CA LEU A 53 14.63 -9.41 -21.99
C LEU A 53 13.26 -9.19 -21.33
N LYS A 54 12.18 -9.79 -21.86
CA LYS A 54 10.82 -9.65 -21.33
C LYS A 54 10.70 -10.33 -19.97
N ASP A 55 11.34 -11.48 -19.81
CA ASP A 55 11.40 -12.22 -18.55
C ASP A 55 12.23 -11.48 -17.50
N ALA A 56 13.39 -10.94 -17.90
CA ALA A 56 14.22 -10.12 -17.01
C ALA A 56 13.45 -8.88 -16.51
N LYS A 57 12.72 -8.19 -17.42
CA LYS A 57 11.82 -7.10 -17.06
C LYS A 57 10.67 -7.54 -16.15
N ARG A 58 10.17 -8.77 -16.29
CA ARG A 58 9.12 -9.32 -15.41
C ARG A 58 9.64 -9.52 -13.98
N VAL A 59 10.82 -10.11 -13.81
CA VAL A 59 11.48 -10.24 -12.50
C VAL A 59 11.66 -8.88 -11.85
N LEU A 60 12.15 -7.90 -12.61
CA LEU A 60 12.32 -6.54 -12.11
C LEU A 60 10.99 -5.90 -11.68
N ARG A 61 9.91 -6.08 -12.46
CA ARG A 61 8.57 -5.61 -12.05
C ARG A 61 8.10 -6.24 -10.74
N PHE A 62 8.32 -7.55 -10.55
CA PHE A 62 7.98 -8.20 -9.28
C PHE A 62 8.78 -7.62 -8.10
N TYR A 63 10.07 -7.36 -8.31
CA TYR A 63 10.87 -6.72 -7.27
C TYR A 63 10.43 -5.28 -6.97
N ILE A 64 10.03 -4.51 -8.00
CA ILE A 64 9.50 -3.16 -7.79
C ILE A 64 8.20 -3.21 -6.98
N ARG A 65 7.31 -4.17 -7.26
CA ARG A 65 6.09 -4.39 -6.47
C ARG A 65 6.37 -4.72 -4.99
N ARG A 66 7.57 -5.21 -4.65
CA ARG A 66 7.99 -5.36 -3.24
C ARG A 66 7.90 -4.03 -2.48
N TRP A 67 8.18 -2.91 -3.14
CA TRP A 67 8.05 -1.57 -2.53
C TRP A 67 6.59 -1.22 -2.20
N GLU A 68 5.63 -1.70 -2.98
CA GLU A 68 4.19 -1.51 -2.69
C GLU A 68 3.81 -2.12 -1.33
N CYS A 69 4.43 -3.25 -0.96
CA CYS A 69 4.25 -3.83 0.38
C CYS A 69 4.72 -2.88 1.50
N GLU A 70 5.81 -2.13 1.28
CA GLU A 70 6.30 -1.15 2.27
C GLU A 70 5.32 0.01 2.44
N GLU A 71 4.65 0.44 1.37
CA GLU A 71 3.60 1.46 1.45
C GLU A 71 2.38 0.97 2.24
N GLY A 72 1.97 -0.29 2.06
CA GLY A 72 0.93 -0.92 2.90
C GLY A 72 1.32 -0.96 4.38
N ILE A 73 2.55 -1.38 4.70
CA ILE A 73 3.05 -1.38 6.08
C ILE A 73 3.08 0.04 6.67
N ARG A 74 3.50 1.04 5.88
CA ARG A 74 3.48 2.45 6.28
C ARG A 74 2.06 2.94 6.56
N PHE A 75 1.10 2.54 5.75
CA PHE A 75 -0.32 2.85 5.97
C PHE A 75 -0.82 2.29 7.30
N LEU A 76 -0.55 1.01 7.62
CA LEU A 76 -0.96 0.41 8.90
C LEU A 76 -0.34 1.14 10.10
N LYS A 77 0.95 1.43 10.01
CA LYS A 77 1.72 2.13 11.04
C LYS A 77 1.16 3.52 11.34
N SER A 78 0.95 4.31 10.28
CA SER A 78 0.60 5.73 10.39
C SER A 78 -0.90 5.97 10.49
N GLN A 79 -1.68 5.48 9.52
CA GLN A 79 -3.10 5.83 9.37
C GLN A 79 -4.00 5.04 10.32
N VAL A 80 -3.72 3.76 10.47
CA VAL A 80 -4.49 2.87 11.37
C VAL A 80 -3.90 2.84 12.79
N ASN A 81 -2.97 3.76 13.08
CA ASN A 81 -2.38 3.99 14.39
C ASN A 81 -1.73 2.76 15.04
N LEU A 82 -1.20 1.82 14.25
CA LEU A 82 -0.58 0.61 14.77
C LEU A 82 0.62 0.92 15.69
N GLU A 83 1.37 2.00 15.41
CA GLU A 83 2.49 2.44 16.26
C GLU A 83 2.06 3.13 17.57
N LYS A 84 0.77 3.51 17.69
CA LYS A 84 0.21 4.13 18.90
C LYS A 84 -0.35 3.12 19.89
N ILE A 85 -0.28 1.81 19.60
CA ILE A 85 -0.68 0.78 20.56
C ILE A 85 0.25 0.83 21.78
N ARG A 86 -0.31 1.07 22.97
CA ARG A 86 0.44 1.16 24.25
C ARG A 86 0.12 0.04 25.23
N THR A 87 -0.52 -1.03 24.78
CA THR A 87 -0.90 -2.16 25.64
C THR A 87 0.27 -3.13 25.83
N PHE A 88 0.53 -3.58 27.05
CA PHE A 88 1.59 -4.56 27.35
C PHE A 88 1.15 -6.04 27.26
N ARG A 89 -0.14 -6.31 27.02
CA ARG A 89 -0.66 -7.68 26.92
C ARG A 89 -0.57 -8.19 25.49
N TRP A 90 0.13 -9.32 25.28
CA TRP A 90 0.30 -9.93 23.96
C TRP A 90 -1.02 -10.23 23.24
N SER A 91 -2.02 -10.74 23.97
CA SER A 91 -3.35 -11.01 23.43
C SER A 91 -4.09 -9.75 22.98
N ALA A 92 -3.89 -8.62 23.66
CA ALA A 92 -4.45 -7.33 23.26
C ALA A 92 -3.77 -6.81 21.99
N ILE A 93 -2.43 -6.87 21.93
CA ILE A 93 -1.66 -6.48 20.74
C ILE A 93 -2.12 -7.29 19.52
N ARG A 94 -2.20 -8.61 19.62
CA ARG A 94 -2.64 -9.48 18.50
C ARG A 94 -4.02 -9.10 17.99
N ARG A 95 -4.97 -8.80 18.88
CA ARG A 95 -6.33 -8.38 18.49
C ARG A 95 -6.35 -7.01 17.82
N LEU A 96 -5.59 -6.04 18.34
CA LEU A 96 -5.51 -4.71 17.74
C LEU A 96 -4.84 -4.73 16.37
N VAL A 97 -3.77 -5.53 16.20
CA VAL A 97 -3.13 -5.73 14.90
C VAL A 97 -4.09 -6.40 13.92
N LEU A 98 -4.86 -7.40 14.35
CA LEU A 98 -5.89 -8.02 13.51
C LEU A 98 -6.91 -6.99 13.03
N LEU A 99 -7.43 -6.15 13.93
CA LEU A 99 -8.37 -5.08 13.56
C LEU A 99 -7.76 -4.10 12.56
N ALA A 100 -6.50 -3.70 12.75
CA ALA A 100 -5.83 -2.80 11.82
C ALA A 100 -5.68 -3.41 10.41
N VAL A 101 -5.33 -4.70 10.35
CA VAL A 101 -5.25 -5.43 9.08
C VAL A 101 -6.63 -5.62 8.44
N LEU A 102 -7.67 -5.88 9.23
CA LEU A 102 -9.05 -5.99 8.73
C LEU A 102 -9.53 -4.68 8.09
N VAL A 103 -9.17 -3.53 8.64
CA VAL A 103 -9.46 -2.23 8.01
C VAL A 103 -8.81 -2.15 6.62
N MET A 104 -7.54 -2.52 6.49
CA MET A 104 -6.86 -2.53 5.19
C MET A 104 -7.51 -3.51 4.21
N ILE A 105 -7.84 -4.73 4.66
CA ILE A 105 -8.50 -5.74 3.83
C ILE A 105 -9.87 -5.22 3.36
N TYR A 106 -10.64 -4.62 4.25
CA TYR A 106 -11.94 -4.05 3.92
C TYR A 106 -11.82 -2.93 2.88
N LEU A 107 -10.87 -2.01 3.04
CA LEU A 107 -10.64 -0.96 2.05
C LEU A 107 -10.18 -1.53 0.70
N GLY A 108 -9.34 -2.57 0.71
CA GLY A 108 -8.93 -3.27 -0.51
C GLY A 108 -10.11 -3.95 -1.21
N TRP A 109 -10.95 -4.64 -0.44
CA TRP A 109 -12.19 -5.24 -0.94
C TRP A 109 -13.13 -4.19 -1.53
N LEU A 110 -13.26 -3.02 -0.88
CA LEU A 110 -14.12 -1.94 -1.37
C LEU A 110 -13.69 -1.43 -2.75
N VAL A 111 -12.38 -1.38 -3.02
CA VAL A 111 -11.83 -1.01 -4.35
C VAL A 111 -12.26 -1.99 -5.42
N GLU A 112 -12.27 -3.29 -5.11
CA GLU A 112 -12.61 -4.35 -6.06
C GLU A 112 -14.13 -4.51 -6.24
N ALA A 113 -14.88 -4.43 -5.14
CA ALA A 113 -16.31 -4.72 -5.13
C ALA A 113 -17.17 -3.51 -5.53
N GLU A 114 -16.81 -2.30 -5.09
CA GLU A 114 -17.67 -1.12 -5.19
C GLU A 114 -16.90 0.14 -5.66
N PRO A 115 -16.47 0.18 -6.93
CA PRO A 115 -15.66 1.28 -7.46
C PRO A 115 -16.42 2.62 -7.44
N ASN A 116 -17.73 2.61 -7.70
CA ASN A 116 -18.57 3.81 -7.66
C ASN A 116 -18.61 4.46 -6.27
N ILE A 117 -18.62 3.64 -5.22
CA ILE A 117 -18.57 4.14 -3.84
C ILE A 117 -17.17 4.67 -3.54
N CYS A 118 -16.13 3.96 -3.97
CA CYS A 118 -14.75 4.41 -3.83
C CYS A 118 -14.52 5.80 -4.44
N ASP A 119 -14.99 6.04 -5.66
CA ASP A 119 -14.86 7.34 -6.33
C ASP A 119 -15.52 8.45 -5.52
N ARG A 120 -16.72 8.21 -4.98
CA ARG A 120 -17.42 9.16 -4.11
C ARG A 120 -16.66 9.41 -2.81
N LEU A 121 -16.13 8.37 -2.18
CA LEU A 121 -15.32 8.50 -0.96
C LEU A 121 -14.04 9.29 -1.23
N VAL A 122 -13.38 9.06 -2.36
CA VAL A 122 -12.21 9.83 -2.79
C VAL A 122 -12.57 11.30 -3.01
N CYS A 123 -13.73 11.60 -3.61
CA CYS A 123 -14.20 12.98 -3.74
C CYS A 123 -14.46 13.63 -2.37
N LEU A 124 -15.00 12.88 -1.40
CA LEU A 124 -15.28 13.36 -0.05
C LEU A 124 -14.02 13.59 0.78
N SER A 125 -12.90 12.94 0.48
CA SER A 125 -11.72 12.91 1.36
C SER A 125 -10.96 14.23 1.50
N GLN A 126 -11.45 15.34 0.93
CA GLN A 126 -10.77 16.60 0.63
C GLN A 126 -9.48 16.36 -0.21
N PRO A 127 -9.26 17.09 -1.31
CA PRO A 127 -8.10 16.84 -2.15
C PRO A 127 -6.83 17.25 -1.40
N LEU A 128 -6.13 16.25 -0.82
CA LEU A 128 -4.69 16.36 -0.57
C LEU A 128 -4.05 16.84 -1.90
N PRO A 129 -3.14 17.83 -1.86
CA PRO A 129 -2.62 18.48 -3.07
C PRO A 129 -1.85 17.55 -4.04
N ASP A 130 -1.65 16.28 -3.68
CA ASP A 130 -0.99 15.27 -4.51
C ASP A 130 -1.93 14.08 -4.78
N ASN A 131 -1.86 13.51 -5.99
CA ASN A 131 -2.40 12.18 -6.30
C ASN A 131 -1.52 11.11 -5.62
N PRO A 132 -1.94 10.49 -4.50
CA PRO A 132 -1.14 9.46 -3.87
C PRO A 132 -1.17 8.21 -4.74
N ASP A 133 -0.01 7.58 -4.94
CA ASP A 133 0.09 6.31 -5.67
C ASP A 133 -0.65 5.17 -4.92
N PHE A 134 -0.93 5.34 -3.63
CA PHE A 134 -1.64 4.36 -2.79
C PHE A 134 -3.04 4.86 -2.39
N LEU A 135 -4.07 4.30 -3.02
CA LEU A 135 -5.45 4.77 -2.92
C LEU A 135 -6.06 4.66 -1.51
N LEU A 136 -5.60 3.70 -0.70
CA LEU A 136 -6.18 3.42 0.63
C LEU A 136 -6.11 4.62 1.59
N TYR A 137 -5.13 5.52 1.43
CA TYR A 137 -5.06 6.76 2.22
C TYR A 137 -6.30 7.64 2.01
N ARG A 138 -6.68 7.87 0.74
CA ARG A 138 -7.86 8.70 0.41
C ARG A 138 -9.15 8.00 0.78
N LEU A 139 -9.24 6.69 0.56
CA LEU A 139 -10.44 5.93 0.92
C LEU A 139 -10.69 5.93 2.41
N LEU A 140 -9.66 5.76 3.24
CA LEU A 140 -9.82 5.85 4.69
C LEU A 140 -10.28 7.25 5.13
N ALA A 141 -9.68 8.31 4.57
CA ALA A 141 -10.06 9.68 4.87
C ALA A 141 -11.52 9.98 4.46
N GLY A 142 -11.91 9.58 3.24
CA GLY A 142 -13.28 9.72 2.74
C GLY A 142 -14.29 8.92 3.56
N LEU A 143 -13.96 7.69 3.94
CA LEU A 143 -14.79 6.86 4.79
C LEU A 143 -14.97 7.48 6.18
N THR A 144 -13.89 8.02 6.76
CA THR A 144 -13.93 8.71 8.04
C THR A 144 -14.85 9.92 7.98
N GLU A 145 -14.74 10.72 6.92
CA GLU A 145 -15.58 11.90 6.73
C GLU A 145 -17.05 11.55 6.52
N ALA A 146 -17.33 10.51 5.75
CA ALA A 146 -18.69 10.00 5.54
C ALA A 146 -19.32 9.55 6.87
N ILE A 147 -18.59 8.76 7.67
CA ILE A 147 -19.06 8.29 8.99
C ILE A 147 -19.31 9.48 9.92
N ASN A 148 -18.38 10.44 9.97
CA ASN A 148 -18.53 11.64 10.80
C ASN A 148 -19.78 12.42 10.40
N THR A 149 -19.99 12.65 9.10
CA THR A 149 -21.16 13.36 8.59
C THR A 149 -22.47 12.67 8.99
N CYS A 150 -22.55 11.33 8.82
CA CYS A 150 -23.71 10.55 9.25
C CYS A 150 -23.95 10.64 10.77
N PHE A 151 -22.88 10.58 11.56
CA PHE A 151 -22.96 10.69 13.01
C PHE A 151 -23.50 12.05 13.46
N TRP A 152 -22.98 13.15 12.88
CA TRP A 152 -23.45 14.50 13.19
C TRP A 152 -24.89 14.72 12.74
N LEU A 153 -25.26 14.26 11.55
CA LEU A 153 -26.64 14.33 11.06
C LEU A 153 -27.61 13.61 12.01
N HIS A 154 -27.25 12.39 12.44
CA HIS A 154 -28.07 11.63 13.39
C HIS A 154 -28.21 12.34 14.74
N LYS A 155 -27.11 12.89 15.26
CA LYS A 155 -27.10 13.66 16.51
C LYS A 155 -28.01 14.90 16.44
N ASP A 156 -28.01 15.59 15.31
CA ASP A 156 -28.87 16.76 15.11
C ASP A 156 -30.34 16.39 14.97
N LEU A 157 -30.65 15.26 14.33
CA LEU A 157 -32.02 14.73 14.29
C LEU A 157 -32.55 14.37 15.68
N LEU A 158 -31.74 13.70 16.50
CA LEU A 158 -32.10 13.39 17.89
C LEU A 158 -32.36 14.65 18.72
N ARG A 159 -31.51 15.68 18.56
CA ARG A 159 -31.68 16.96 19.25
C ARG A 159 -32.97 17.68 18.86
N LYS A 160 -33.39 17.60 17.60
CA LYS A 160 -34.67 18.17 17.15
C LYS A 160 -35.85 17.42 17.74
N SER A 161 -35.82 16.08 17.70
CA SER A 161 -36.88 15.25 18.28
C SER A 161 -37.11 15.50 19.78
N LEU A 162 -36.04 15.68 20.56
CA LEU A 162 -36.12 16.01 21.99
C LEU A 162 -36.63 17.42 22.29
N ARG A 163 -36.59 18.36 21.32
CA ARG A 163 -37.18 19.69 21.47
C ARG A 163 -38.66 19.73 21.09
N GLU A 164 -39.10 18.80 20.24
CA GLU A 164 -40.48 18.70 19.77
C GLU A 164 -41.37 17.88 20.73
N ASN A 165 -40.78 17.00 21.56
CA ASN A 165 -41.44 16.31 22.67
C ASN A 165 -40.67 16.57 23.98
N PRO A 166 -41.05 17.60 24.78
CA PRO A 166 -40.40 17.92 26.05
C PRO A 166 -40.63 16.87 27.15
#